data_AF-A0A6J3BM07-F1
#
_entry.id   AF-A0A6J3BM07-F1
#
_cell.length_a   1.000
_cell.length_b   1.000
_cell.length_c   1.000
_cell.angle_alpha   90.00
_cell.angle_beta   90.00
_cell.angle_gamma   90.00
#
_symmetry.space_group_name_H-M   'P 1'
#
loop_
_entity.id
_entity.type
_entity.pdbx_description
1 polymer ?
#
loop_
_entity_poly.entity_id
_entity_poly.type
_entity_poly.pdbx_seq_one_letter_code
_entity_poly.pdbx_strand_id
1 'polypeptide(L)'
;MSSRVGHSHSRSLSFQGAFRDRIEMLLSAQTFVGQVLVILVFVLSIGSLVIYFINSTDPVGSCSSYEDKTIPFDLTFNAFFSFYFGLRFLAADDKVKFWLEMNSIVDIFTIPPTFISYYLKSNWLGLRFLRALRLLELPQILQILRAIRTSNSVKFSKLLSIVLSTWFTAAGFIHLVENSGDPWLRGRNSQNISYFESIYLVMATMSTVGFGDVVAKTSLGRTFIIFFTLGSLVRNIFSIF
;
A
#
# COMPACT_ATOMS: atom_id res chain seq x y z
N MET A 1 19.32 42.39 -27.36
CA MET A 1 18.60 41.91 -26.16
C MET A 1 18.15 40.44 -26.22
N SER A 2 18.39 39.71 -27.33
CA SER A 2 17.90 38.32 -27.54
C SER A 2 18.86 37.21 -27.08
N SER A 3 20.11 37.52 -26.71
CA SER A 3 21.15 36.54 -26.38
C SER A 3 21.24 36.12 -24.91
N ARG A 4 20.55 36.83 -23.99
CA ARG A 4 20.50 36.45 -22.55
C ARG A 4 19.45 35.36 -22.26
N VAL A 5 18.43 35.20 -23.11
CA VAL A 5 17.32 34.28 -22.87
C VAL A 5 17.72 32.82 -23.14
N GLY A 6 18.51 32.55 -24.20
CA GLY A 6 18.98 31.20 -24.52
C GLY A 6 19.97 30.61 -23.50
N HIS A 7 20.78 31.47 -22.86
CA HIS A 7 21.79 31.03 -21.90
C HIS A 7 21.20 30.66 -20.52
N SER A 8 20.06 31.24 -20.17
CA SER A 8 19.32 30.91 -18.94
C SER A 8 18.62 29.55 -19.04
N HIS A 9 18.01 29.25 -20.20
CA HIS A 9 17.31 27.99 -20.44
C HIS A 9 18.25 26.78 -20.50
N SER A 10 19.45 26.95 -21.07
CA SER A 10 20.46 25.89 -21.12
C SER A 10 21.08 25.62 -19.74
N ARG A 11 21.28 26.66 -18.91
CA ARG A 11 21.71 26.48 -17.51
C ARG A 11 20.64 25.83 -16.64
N SER A 12 19.36 26.16 -16.81
CA SER A 12 18.28 25.52 -16.04
C SER A 12 18.14 24.05 -16.39
N LEU A 13 18.26 23.68 -17.67
CA LEU A 13 18.25 22.28 -18.12
C LEU A 13 19.46 21.49 -17.59
N SER A 14 20.66 22.07 -17.61
CA SER A 14 21.87 21.45 -17.04
C SER A 14 21.79 21.28 -15.52
N PHE A 15 21.27 22.28 -14.81
CA PHE A 15 21.10 22.22 -13.36
C PHE A 15 20.02 21.21 -12.97
N GLN A 16 18.92 21.14 -13.71
CA GLN A 16 17.84 20.18 -13.50
C GLN A 16 18.32 18.74 -13.75
N GLY A 17 19.17 18.52 -14.75
CA GLY A 17 19.84 17.24 -14.97
C GLY A 17 20.75 16.84 -13.80
N ALA A 18 21.68 17.72 -13.41
CA ALA A 18 22.61 17.44 -12.30
C ALA A 18 21.90 17.22 -10.95
N PHE A 19 20.81 17.94 -10.69
CA PHE A 19 19.97 17.73 -9.51
C PHE A 19 19.24 16.38 -9.55
N ARG A 20 18.71 16.01 -10.72
CA ARG A 20 18.05 14.71 -10.95
C ARG A 20 19.02 13.55 -10.74
N ASP A 21 20.22 13.62 -11.31
CA ASP A 21 21.25 12.59 -11.16
C ASP A 21 21.67 12.42 -9.69
N ARG A 22 21.71 13.53 -8.94
CA ARG A 22 22.00 13.49 -7.50
C ARG A 22 20.90 12.80 -6.71
N ILE A 23 19.63 13.06 -7.03
CA ILE A 23 18.48 12.37 -6.38
C ILE A 23 18.47 10.90 -6.76
N GLU A 24 18.71 10.57 -8.03
CA GLU A 24 18.78 9.19 -8.49
C GLU A 24 19.87 8.41 -7.75
N MET A 25 21.04 9.02 -7.55
CA MET A 25 22.11 8.45 -6.76
C MET A 25 21.73 8.25 -5.28
N LEU A 26 20.95 9.17 -4.69
CA LEU A 26 20.43 9.03 -3.32
C LEU A 26 19.38 7.92 -3.20
N LEU A 27 18.55 7.72 -4.23
CA LEU A 27 17.51 6.67 -4.26
C LEU A 27 18.07 5.30 -4.65
N SER A 28 19.21 5.25 -5.35
CA SER A 28 19.85 4.01 -5.76
C SER A 28 20.29 3.19 -4.55
N ALA A 29 19.77 1.97 -4.44
CA ALA A 29 20.13 0.99 -3.42
C ALA A 29 21.59 0.49 -3.50
N GLN A 30 22.37 0.99 -4.47
CA GLN A 30 23.82 0.77 -4.54
C GLN A 30 24.59 1.65 -3.54
N THR A 31 24.02 2.78 -3.12
CA THR A 31 24.63 3.67 -2.12
C THR A 31 24.18 3.29 -0.70
N PHE A 32 25.04 3.50 0.28
CA PHE A 32 24.69 3.27 1.69
C PHE A 32 23.47 4.10 2.11
N VAL A 33 23.37 5.35 1.64
CA VAL A 33 22.23 6.24 1.93
C VAL A 33 20.94 5.69 1.33
N GLY A 34 20.97 5.23 0.07
CA GLY A 34 19.81 4.63 -0.58
C GLY A 34 19.34 3.35 0.11
N GLN A 35 20.27 2.49 0.57
CA GLN A 35 19.94 1.29 1.33
C GLN A 35 19.23 1.63 2.65
N VAL A 36 19.77 2.58 3.41
CA VAL A 36 19.16 3.04 4.67
C VAL A 36 17.77 3.63 4.40
N LEU A 37 17.62 4.44 3.35
CA LEU A 37 16.35 5.05 2.99
C LEU A 37 15.29 3.99 2.63
N VAL A 38 15.64 3.02 1.79
CA VAL A 38 14.74 1.93 1.38
C VAL A 38 14.33 1.06 2.57
N ILE A 39 15.27 0.73 3.46
CA ILE A 39 14.98 -0.01 4.71
C ILE A 39 14.05 0.82 5.62
N LEU A 40 14.33 2.11 5.77
CA LEU A 40 13.52 3.01 6.59
C LEU A 40 12.09 3.11 6.07
N VAL A 41 11.91 3.32 4.76
CA VAL A 41 10.59 3.32 4.10
C VAL A 41 9.84 2.02 4.38
N PHE A 42 10.52 0.88 4.28
CA PHE A 42 9.90 -0.42 4.56
C PHE A 42 9.47 -0.55 6.03
N VAL A 43 10.34 -0.23 6.99
CA VAL A 43 10.02 -0.31 8.44
C VAL A 43 8.86 0.62 8.79
N LEU A 44 8.86 1.85 8.30
CA LEU A 44 7.75 2.79 8.49
C LEU A 44 6.47 2.26 7.83
N SER A 45 6.56 1.54 6.72
CA SER A 45 5.40 0.94 6.04
C SER A 45 4.76 -0.16 6.88
N ILE A 46 5.58 -1.00 7.53
CA ILE A 46 5.09 -2.00 8.49
C ILE A 46 4.44 -1.31 9.69
N GLY A 47 5.08 -0.30 10.26
CA GLY A 47 4.49 0.49 11.37
C GLY A 47 3.16 1.13 10.98
N SER A 48 3.06 1.67 9.76
CA SER A 48 1.85 2.24 9.21
C SER A 48 0.72 1.22 8.99
N LEU A 49 1.06 -0.02 8.63
CA LEU A 49 0.11 -1.13 8.52
C LEU A 49 -0.38 -1.57 9.92
N VAL A 50 0.50 -1.60 10.92
CA VAL A 50 0.12 -1.92 12.31
C VAL A 50 -0.84 -0.85 12.87
N ILE A 51 -0.57 0.43 12.63
CA ILE A 51 -1.49 1.51 12.99
C ILE A 51 -2.85 1.31 12.33
N TYR A 52 -2.88 0.90 11.06
CA TYR A 52 -4.14 0.57 10.39
C TYR A 52 -4.89 -0.59 11.08
N PHE A 53 -4.20 -1.65 11.52
CA PHE A 53 -4.84 -2.74 12.26
C PHE A 53 -5.44 -2.26 13.59
N ILE A 54 -4.71 -1.41 14.32
CA ILE A 54 -5.21 -0.82 15.57
C ILE A 54 -6.48 0.00 15.27
N ASN A 55 -6.42 0.92 14.31
CA ASN A 55 -7.55 1.79 13.96
C ASN A 55 -8.74 1.04 13.34
N SER A 56 -8.52 -0.15 12.78
CA SER A 56 -9.58 -1.00 12.21
C SER A 56 -10.35 -1.82 13.24
N THR A 57 -9.95 -1.74 14.52
CA THR A 57 -10.69 -2.35 15.63
C THR A 57 -11.93 -1.51 15.99
N ASP A 58 -11.90 -0.20 15.70
CA ASP A 58 -13.01 0.70 15.92
C ASP A 58 -14.00 0.71 14.74
N PRO A 59 -15.31 0.90 14.99
CA PRO A 59 -16.32 0.84 13.94
C PRO A 59 -16.09 1.89 12.84
N VAL A 60 -16.24 1.46 11.58
CA VAL A 60 -16.08 2.31 10.39
C VAL A 60 -17.07 3.47 10.44
N GLY A 61 -16.56 4.69 10.65
CA GLY A 61 -17.38 5.92 10.68
C GLY A 61 -17.79 6.40 12.07
N SER A 62 -17.25 5.80 13.14
CA SER A 62 -17.30 6.44 14.46
C SER A 62 -16.50 7.74 14.37
N CYS A 63 -17.16 8.89 14.43
CA CYS A 63 -16.50 10.16 14.76
C CYS A 63 -15.99 10.07 16.21
N SER A 64 -14.98 9.23 16.45
CA SER A 64 -14.25 9.26 17.70
C SER A 64 -13.59 10.62 17.79
N SER A 65 -13.78 11.25 18.95
CA SER A 65 -13.15 12.53 19.29
C SER A 65 -11.67 12.48 18.89
N TYR A 66 -11.19 13.58 18.33
CA TYR A 66 -9.85 13.83 17.79
C TYR A 66 -8.71 13.71 18.85
N GLU A 67 -8.90 12.89 19.88
CA GLU A 67 -7.96 12.56 20.96
C GLU A 67 -7.25 11.21 20.75
N ASP A 68 -7.37 10.61 19.57
CA ASP A 68 -6.66 9.36 19.32
C ASP A 68 -5.16 9.61 19.09
N LYS A 69 -4.33 9.03 19.96
CA LYS A 69 -2.87 9.21 19.97
C LYS A 69 -2.20 8.69 18.69
N THR A 70 -2.92 7.90 17.89
CA THR A 70 -2.44 7.26 16.66
C THR A 70 -2.36 8.23 15.47
N ILE A 71 -3.20 9.27 15.43
CA ILE A 71 -3.31 10.24 14.33
C ILE A 71 -1.99 10.99 14.04
N PRO A 72 -1.30 11.59 15.02
CA PRO A 72 -0.04 12.30 14.75
C PRO A 72 1.05 11.37 14.20
N PHE A 73 1.09 10.10 14.64
CA PHE A 73 2.03 9.11 14.11
C PHE A 73 1.69 8.74 12.66
N ASP A 74 0.41 8.47 12.34
CA ASP A 74 0.00 8.21 10.96
C ASP A 74 0.31 9.40 10.05
N LEU A 75 0.04 10.63 10.49
CA LEU A 75 0.35 11.83 9.71
C LEU A 75 1.86 11.99 9.48
N THR A 76 2.68 11.73 10.50
CA THR A 76 4.15 11.79 10.38
C THR A 76 4.67 10.78 9.37
N PHE A 77 4.17 9.53 9.40
CA PHE A 77 4.55 8.51 8.44
C PHE A 77 4.12 8.87 7.01
N ASN A 78 2.91 9.40 6.83
CA ASN A 78 2.43 9.81 5.50
C ASN A 78 3.13 11.07 4.98
N ALA A 79 3.56 11.99 5.85
CA ALA A 79 4.42 13.11 5.47
C ALA A 79 5.77 12.61 4.94
N PHE A 80 6.38 11.63 5.61
CA PHE A 80 7.60 10.99 5.14
C PHE A 80 7.40 10.26 3.80
N PHE A 81 6.31 9.49 3.64
CA PHE A 81 6.01 8.83 2.36
C PHE A 81 5.74 9.82 1.24
N SER A 82 5.06 10.94 1.52
CA SER A 82 4.83 12.01 0.55
C SER A 82 6.16 12.61 0.06
N PHE A 83 7.09 12.86 0.98
CA PHE A 83 8.43 13.32 0.63
C PHE A 83 9.18 12.28 -0.22
N TYR A 84 9.17 11.00 0.19
CA TYR A 84 9.82 9.92 -0.56
C TYR A 84 9.21 9.73 -1.96
N PHE A 85 7.89 9.76 -2.08
CA PHE A 85 7.17 9.73 -3.37
C PHE A 85 7.58 10.91 -4.26
N GLY A 86 7.70 12.11 -3.69
CA GLY A 86 8.19 13.30 -4.40
C GLY A 86 9.60 13.12 -4.95
N LEU A 87 10.53 12.57 -4.15
CA LEU A 87 11.89 12.26 -4.61
C LEU A 87 11.87 11.26 -5.78
N ARG A 88 11.10 10.17 -5.67
CA ARG A 88 10.98 9.18 -6.75
C ARG A 88 10.38 9.77 -8.02
N PHE A 89 9.34 10.59 -7.87
CA PHE A 89 8.71 11.29 -8.99
C PHE A 89 9.70 12.20 -9.71
N LEU A 90 10.54 12.95 -8.98
CA LEU A 90 11.57 13.81 -9.57
C LEU A 90 12.65 13.00 -10.31
N ALA A 91 13.08 11.86 -9.73
CA ALA A 91 14.11 11.01 -10.30
C ALA A 91 13.66 10.23 -11.55
N ALA A 92 12.37 9.89 -11.70
CA ALA A 92 11.88 9.06 -12.80
C ALA A 92 12.13 9.67 -14.21
N ASP A 93 12.61 8.85 -15.16
CA ASP A 93 12.78 9.24 -16.57
C ASP A 93 11.45 9.49 -17.26
N ASP A 94 10.57 8.51 -17.18
CA ASP A 94 9.23 8.54 -17.76
C ASP A 94 8.21 8.70 -16.64
N LYS A 95 7.55 9.86 -16.62
CA LYS A 95 6.54 10.17 -15.61
C LYS A 95 5.33 9.24 -15.74
N VAL A 96 4.89 8.89 -16.95
CA VAL A 96 3.71 8.04 -17.17
C VAL A 96 3.97 6.63 -16.66
N LYS A 97 5.14 6.07 -17.00
CA LYS A 97 5.56 4.76 -16.47
C LYS A 97 5.62 4.77 -14.95
N PHE A 98 6.13 5.85 -14.36
CA PHE A 98 6.17 6.01 -12.92
C PHE A 98 4.78 6.01 -12.28
N TRP A 99 3.79 6.70 -12.87
CA TRP A 99 2.40 6.71 -12.38
C TRP A 99 1.75 5.32 -12.41
N LEU A 100 2.18 4.45 -13.33
CA LEU A 100 1.66 3.08 -13.50
C LEU A 100 2.41 2.02 -12.69
N GLU A 101 3.50 2.39 -12.00
CA GLU A 101 4.25 1.47 -11.15
C GLU A 101 3.43 1.11 -9.90
N MET A 102 3.40 -0.18 -9.52
CA MET A 102 2.59 -0.65 -8.38
C MET A 102 2.88 0.11 -7.09
N ASN A 103 4.15 0.43 -6.81
CA ASN A 103 4.53 1.17 -5.61
C ASN A 103 4.02 2.62 -5.62
N SER A 104 4.02 3.25 -6.80
CA SER A 104 3.45 4.59 -6.99
C SER A 104 1.94 4.58 -6.86
N ILE A 105 1.26 3.57 -7.43
CA ILE A 105 -0.19 3.39 -7.30
C ILE A 105 -0.60 3.29 -5.83
N VAL A 106 0.10 2.49 -5.04
CA VAL A 106 -0.15 2.37 -3.59
C VAL A 106 -0.02 3.72 -2.90
N ASP A 107 1.03 4.48 -3.20
CA ASP A 107 1.25 5.81 -2.63
C ASP A 107 0.14 6.80 -3.00
N ILE A 108 -0.29 6.81 -4.27
CA ILE A 108 -1.36 7.68 -4.78
C ILE A 108 -2.69 7.41 -4.09
N PHE A 109 -3.02 6.16 -3.81
CA PHE A 109 -4.28 5.81 -3.15
C PHE A 109 -4.24 5.91 -1.63
N THR A 110 -3.06 5.95 -1.00
CA THR A 110 -2.94 5.94 0.46
C THR A 110 -2.54 7.28 1.06
N ILE A 111 -1.71 8.08 0.37
CA ILE A 111 -1.14 9.31 0.90
C ILE A 111 -2.14 10.48 0.86
N PRO A 112 -2.73 10.88 -0.29
CA PRO A 112 -3.65 12.01 -0.35
C PRO A 112 -4.89 11.87 0.56
N PRO A 113 -5.57 10.69 0.61
CA PRO A 113 -6.73 10.52 1.49
C PRO A 113 -6.42 10.73 2.97
N THR A 114 -5.21 10.42 3.45
CA THR A 114 -4.82 10.70 4.85
C THR A 114 -4.77 12.19 5.14
N PHE A 115 -4.18 13.00 4.25
CA PHE A 115 -4.14 14.45 4.41
C PHE A 115 -5.53 15.07 4.32
N ILE A 116 -6.37 14.59 3.38
CA ILE A 116 -7.76 15.05 3.23
C ILE A 116 -8.56 14.69 4.49
N SER A 117 -8.43 13.47 5.00
CA SER A 117 -9.09 13.02 6.23
C SER A 117 -8.72 13.90 7.44
N TYR A 118 -7.43 14.24 7.55
CA TYR A 118 -6.94 15.14 8.59
C TYR A 118 -7.51 16.56 8.44
N TYR A 119 -7.49 17.13 7.23
CA TYR A 119 -8.01 18.46 6.96
C TYR A 119 -9.53 18.57 7.21
N LEU A 120 -10.29 17.55 6.81
CA LEU A 120 -11.75 17.48 7.01
C LEU A 120 -12.15 17.05 8.43
N LYS A 121 -11.19 16.77 9.32
CA LYS A 121 -11.41 16.23 10.67
C LYS A 121 -12.34 15.00 10.67
N SER A 122 -12.25 14.16 9.64
CA SER A 122 -13.09 12.98 9.44
C SER A 122 -12.21 11.76 9.28
N ASN A 123 -12.36 10.77 10.18
CA ASN A 123 -11.56 9.56 10.14
C ASN A 123 -12.16 8.54 9.14
N TRP A 124 -11.87 8.73 7.85
CA TRP A 124 -12.23 7.74 6.83
C TRP A 124 -11.11 6.71 6.67
N LEU A 125 -11.42 5.45 7.01
CA LEU A 125 -10.51 4.30 6.83
C LEU A 125 -10.15 4.08 5.34
N GLY A 126 -11.11 4.29 4.43
CA GLY A 126 -10.89 4.33 2.97
C GLY A 126 -10.03 3.18 2.42
N LEU A 127 -9.07 3.52 1.56
CA LEU A 127 -8.17 2.58 0.89
C LEU A 127 -6.84 2.34 1.64
N ARG A 128 -6.79 2.65 2.95
CA ARG A 128 -5.54 2.51 3.75
C ARG A 128 -5.00 1.08 3.79
N PHE A 129 -5.86 0.08 3.60
CA PHE A 129 -5.44 -1.33 3.52
C PHE A 129 -4.50 -1.64 2.34
N LEU A 130 -4.49 -0.80 1.29
CA LEU A 130 -3.56 -0.97 0.16
C LEU A 130 -2.09 -0.87 0.58
N ARG A 131 -1.79 -0.31 1.76
CA ARG A 131 -0.43 -0.31 2.33
C ARG A 131 0.13 -1.73 2.49
N ALA A 132 -0.72 -2.76 2.62
CA ALA A 132 -0.30 -4.16 2.62
C ALA A 132 0.38 -4.61 1.31
N LEU A 133 0.17 -3.90 0.20
CA LEU A 133 0.88 -4.13 -1.07
C LEU A 133 2.38 -3.84 -0.96
N ARG A 134 2.83 -3.03 0.00
CA ARG A 134 4.26 -2.79 0.24
C ARG A 134 5.02 -4.01 0.76
N LEU A 135 4.31 -5.06 1.23
CA LEU A 135 4.93 -6.34 1.56
C LEU A 135 5.58 -7.04 0.34
N LEU A 136 5.21 -6.64 -0.89
CA LEU A 136 5.85 -7.10 -2.12
C LEU A 136 7.32 -6.68 -2.24
N GLU A 137 7.74 -5.63 -1.53
CA GLU A 137 9.13 -5.16 -1.51
C GLU A 137 10.03 -5.97 -0.56
N LEU A 138 9.45 -6.69 0.41
CA LEU A 138 10.16 -7.47 1.42
C LEU A 138 11.31 -8.34 0.85
N PRO A 139 11.15 -9.09 -0.26
CA PRO A 139 12.23 -9.93 -0.79
C PRO A 139 13.45 -9.11 -1.25
N GLN A 140 13.25 -7.88 -1.70
CA GLN A 140 14.32 -6.96 -2.07
C GLN A 140 15.03 -6.43 -0.82
N ILE A 141 14.27 -6.06 0.21
CA ILE A 141 14.81 -5.60 1.50
C ILE A 141 15.65 -6.68 2.18
N LEU A 142 15.16 -7.93 2.21
CA LEU A 142 15.90 -9.04 2.81
C LEU A 142 17.21 -9.34 2.05
N GLN A 143 17.26 -9.11 0.74
CA GLN A 143 18.49 -9.20 -0.05
C GLN A 143 19.47 -8.08 0.29
N ILE A 144 18.99 -6.83 0.42
CA ILE A 144 19.80 -5.68 0.83
C ILE A 144 20.42 -5.92 2.22
N LEU A 145 19.63 -6.44 3.17
CA LEU A 145 20.09 -6.81 4.52
C LEU A 145 21.00 -8.05 4.54
N ARG A 146 21.25 -8.70 3.40
CA ARG A 146 22.02 -9.94 3.25
C ARG A 146 21.50 -11.10 4.12
N ALA A 147 20.22 -11.05 4.52
CA ALA A 147 19.55 -12.05 5.34
C ALA A 147 19.19 -13.31 4.52
N ILE A 148 18.88 -13.13 3.24
CA ILE A 148 18.67 -14.22 2.28
C ILE A 148 19.68 -14.08 1.13
N ARG A 149 20.37 -15.18 0.80
CA ARG A 149 21.38 -15.21 -0.26
C ARG A 149 21.14 -16.30 -1.31
N THR A 150 20.48 -17.38 -0.91
CA THR A 150 20.19 -18.52 -1.79
C THR A 150 19.01 -18.21 -2.69
N SER A 151 19.09 -18.58 -3.97
CA SER A 151 18.02 -18.40 -4.96
C SER A 151 16.68 -18.98 -4.50
N ASN A 152 16.69 -20.13 -3.82
CA ASN A 152 15.49 -20.76 -3.28
C ASN A 152 14.84 -19.90 -2.17
N SER A 153 15.64 -19.33 -1.28
CA SER A 153 15.16 -18.44 -0.21
C SER A 153 14.57 -17.15 -0.76
N VAL A 154 15.17 -16.58 -1.82
CA VAL A 154 14.63 -15.40 -2.51
C VAL A 154 13.29 -15.71 -3.18
N LYS A 155 13.19 -16.84 -3.89
CA LYS A 155 11.93 -17.29 -4.50
C LYS A 155 10.85 -17.52 -3.44
N PHE A 156 11.18 -18.22 -2.36
CA PHE A 156 10.26 -18.48 -1.26
C PHE A 156 9.78 -17.18 -0.60
N SER A 157 10.70 -16.26 -0.27
CA SER A 157 10.35 -14.96 0.28
C SER A 157 9.43 -14.16 -0.64
N LYS A 158 9.67 -14.20 -1.96
CA LYS A 158 8.80 -13.56 -2.95
C LYS A 158 7.39 -14.15 -2.97
N LEU A 159 7.27 -15.48 -2.95
CA LEU A 159 5.97 -16.14 -2.87
C LEU A 159 5.24 -15.79 -1.57
N LEU A 160 5.93 -15.84 -0.43
CA LEU A 160 5.36 -15.50 0.87
C LEU A 160 4.85 -14.06 0.91
N SER A 161 5.66 -13.11 0.42
CA SER A 161 5.26 -11.70 0.29
C SER A 161 4.01 -11.52 -0.56
N ILE A 162 3.93 -12.19 -1.71
CA ILE A 162 2.75 -12.14 -2.58
C ILE A 162 1.52 -12.71 -1.84
N VAL A 163 1.65 -13.86 -1.18
CA VAL A 163 0.54 -14.49 -0.44
C VAL A 163 0.03 -13.59 0.66
N LEU A 164 0.90 -13.12 1.55
CA LEU A 164 0.53 -12.26 2.69
C LEU A 164 -0.05 -10.92 2.23
N SER A 165 0.58 -10.30 1.23
CA SER A 165 0.11 -9.05 0.66
C SER A 165 -1.28 -9.18 0.05
N THR A 166 -1.52 -10.24 -0.73
CA THR A 166 -2.84 -10.54 -1.30
C THR A 166 -3.88 -10.81 -0.20
N TRP A 167 -3.54 -11.58 0.85
CA TRP A 167 -4.47 -11.86 1.96
C TRP A 167 -4.89 -10.58 2.69
N PHE A 168 -3.95 -9.77 3.12
CA PHE A 168 -4.26 -8.54 3.85
C PHE A 168 -5.00 -7.51 2.97
N THR A 169 -4.61 -7.39 1.70
CA THR A 169 -5.30 -6.48 0.78
C THR A 169 -6.73 -6.94 0.51
N ALA A 170 -6.95 -8.24 0.28
CA ALA A 170 -8.28 -8.81 0.08
C ALA A 170 -9.16 -8.68 1.34
N ALA A 171 -8.58 -8.92 2.52
CA ALA A 171 -9.27 -8.74 3.79
C ALA A 171 -9.68 -7.28 4.00
N GLY A 172 -8.79 -6.33 3.68
CA GLY A 172 -9.10 -4.91 3.75
C GLY A 172 -10.18 -4.46 2.78
N PHE A 173 -10.20 -5.02 1.57
CA PHE A 173 -11.27 -4.77 0.62
C PHE A 173 -12.63 -5.27 1.13
N ILE A 174 -12.69 -6.51 1.61
CA ILE A 174 -13.90 -7.09 2.21
C ILE A 174 -14.35 -6.29 3.42
N HIS A 175 -13.42 -5.95 4.31
CA HIS A 175 -13.68 -5.11 5.47
C HIS A 175 -14.31 -3.78 5.05
N LEU A 176 -13.75 -3.09 4.05
CA LEU A 176 -14.29 -1.82 3.57
C LEU A 176 -15.71 -1.98 3.01
N VAL A 177 -15.91 -2.96 2.13
CA VAL A 177 -17.16 -3.14 1.40
C VAL A 177 -18.29 -3.61 2.30
N GLU A 178 -18.03 -4.58 3.18
CA GLU A 178 -19.04 -5.10 4.10
C GLU A 178 -19.44 -4.06 5.15
N ASN A 179 -18.49 -3.28 5.68
CA ASN A 179 -18.81 -2.22 6.64
C ASN A 179 -19.48 -0.99 5.98
N SER A 180 -19.15 -0.67 4.72
CA SER A 180 -19.77 0.46 4.01
C SER A 180 -21.15 0.09 3.43
N GLY A 181 -21.38 -1.20 3.14
CA GLY A 181 -22.55 -1.68 2.41
C GLY A 181 -22.54 -1.31 0.92
N ASP A 182 -23.53 -1.80 0.18
CA ASP A 182 -23.64 -1.50 -1.25
C ASP A 182 -24.12 -0.04 -1.46
N PRO A 183 -23.44 0.77 -2.30
CA PRO A 183 -23.80 2.18 -2.51
C PRO A 183 -25.24 2.40 -2.97
N TRP A 184 -25.74 1.50 -3.83
CA TRP A 184 -27.09 1.59 -4.41
C TRP A 184 -28.20 1.29 -3.39
N LEU A 185 -27.86 0.57 -2.31
CA LEU A 185 -28.77 0.26 -1.21
C LEU A 185 -28.64 1.25 -0.05
N ARG A 186 -27.85 2.33 -0.21
CA ARG A 186 -27.54 3.33 0.82
C ARG A 186 -27.06 2.68 2.12
N GLY A 187 -26.24 1.64 2.02
CA GLY A 187 -25.67 0.95 3.19
C GLY A 187 -26.65 0.09 3.99
N ARG A 188 -27.89 -0.16 3.54
CA ARG A 188 -28.86 -0.98 4.30
C ARG A 188 -28.42 -2.42 4.57
N ASN A 189 -27.49 -2.94 3.77
CA ASN A 189 -26.91 -4.27 3.90
C ASN A 189 -25.48 -4.23 4.46
N SER A 190 -25.04 -3.11 5.05
CA SER A 190 -23.78 -3.05 5.76
C SER A 190 -23.79 -4.01 6.95
N GLN A 191 -22.66 -4.64 7.23
CA GLN A 191 -22.43 -5.39 8.45
C GLN A 191 -21.15 -4.92 9.12
N ASN A 192 -21.19 -4.82 10.44
CA ASN A 192 -20.00 -4.48 11.22
C ASN A 192 -19.15 -5.73 11.40
N ILE A 193 -18.16 -5.91 10.53
CA ILE A 193 -17.16 -6.98 10.63
C ILE A 193 -15.82 -6.35 10.99
N SER A 194 -15.07 -6.97 11.88
CA SER A 194 -13.71 -6.56 12.18
C SER A 194 -12.77 -6.91 11.03
N TYR A 195 -11.63 -6.22 10.97
CA TYR A 195 -10.59 -6.53 10.00
C TYR A 195 -10.03 -7.96 10.19
N PHE A 196 -9.95 -8.45 11.42
CA PHE A 196 -9.50 -9.83 11.71
C PHE A 196 -10.50 -10.89 11.26
N GLU A 197 -11.81 -10.65 11.41
CA GLU A 197 -12.84 -11.53 10.82
C GLU A 197 -12.74 -11.54 9.29
N SER A 198 -12.39 -10.41 8.68
CA SER A 198 -12.15 -10.33 7.23
C SER A 198 -10.91 -11.13 6.80
N ILE A 199 -9.82 -11.10 7.58
CA ILE A 199 -8.65 -11.98 7.36
C ILE A 199 -9.06 -13.45 7.47
N TYR A 200 -9.80 -13.79 8.52
CA TYR A 200 -10.27 -15.15 8.75
C TYR A 200 -11.12 -15.67 7.58
N LEU A 201 -12.08 -14.86 7.10
CA LEU A 201 -12.89 -15.17 5.92
C LEU A 201 -12.04 -15.40 4.67
N VAL A 202 -11.08 -14.52 4.40
CA VAL A 202 -10.17 -14.64 3.24
C VAL A 202 -9.30 -15.89 3.32
N MET A 203 -8.75 -16.20 4.50
CA MET A 203 -7.95 -17.40 4.71
C MET A 203 -8.79 -18.67 4.56
N ALA A 204 -9.96 -18.74 5.19
CA ALA A 204 -10.87 -19.89 5.11
C ALA A 204 -11.40 -20.12 3.68
N THR A 205 -11.61 -19.04 2.91
CA THR A 205 -12.01 -19.11 1.50
C THR A 205 -10.86 -19.61 0.64
N MET A 206 -9.65 -19.06 0.80
CA MET A 206 -8.50 -19.45 0.00
C MET A 206 -8.05 -20.89 0.29
N SER A 207 -8.16 -21.36 1.54
CA SER A 207 -7.86 -22.74 1.90
C SER A 207 -8.97 -23.73 1.50
N THR A 208 -10.07 -23.25 0.91
CA THR A 208 -11.26 -24.05 0.54
C THR A 208 -11.94 -24.74 1.73
N VAL A 209 -11.68 -24.29 2.96
CA VAL A 209 -12.31 -24.84 4.17
C VAL A 209 -13.75 -24.37 4.30
N GLY A 210 -13.99 -23.07 4.17
CA GLY A 210 -15.34 -22.50 4.11
C GLY A 210 -16.26 -22.84 5.29
N PHE A 211 -15.83 -22.57 6.53
CA PHE A 211 -16.61 -22.85 7.75
C PHE A 211 -18.05 -22.28 7.75
N GLY A 212 -18.26 -21.14 7.09
CA GLY A 212 -19.58 -20.52 6.90
C GLY A 212 -20.11 -19.73 8.10
N ASP A 213 -19.30 -19.55 9.13
CA ASP A 213 -19.56 -18.72 10.32
C ASP A 213 -19.44 -17.22 10.03
N VAL A 214 -18.46 -16.81 9.23
CA VAL A 214 -18.31 -15.45 8.70
C VAL A 214 -18.51 -15.49 7.19
N VAL A 215 -19.40 -14.65 6.65
CA VAL A 215 -19.72 -14.62 5.21
C VAL A 215 -19.98 -13.20 4.70
N ALA A 216 -19.66 -12.96 3.43
CA ALA A 216 -20.01 -11.71 2.74
C ALA A 216 -21.52 -11.63 2.47
N LYS A 217 -22.14 -10.54 2.94
CA LYS A 217 -23.58 -10.29 2.76
C LYS A 217 -23.85 -9.27 1.66
N THR A 218 -22.89 -8.37 1.41
CA THR A 218 -23.03 -7.37 0.35
C THR A 218 -22.87 -7.97 -1.04
N SER A 219 -23.49 -7.35 -2.03
CA SER A 219 -23.39 -7.79 -3.43
C SER A 219 -21.98 -7.59 -3.96
N LEU A 220 -21.33 -6.47 -3.60
CA LEU A 220 -19.94 -6.20 -3.93
C LEU A 220 -18.97 -7.19 -3.26
N GLY A 221 -19.18 -7.51 -1.97
CA GLY A 221 -18.34 -8.46 -1.24
C GLY A 221 -18.45 -9.88 -1.80
N ARG A 222 -19.66 -10.33 -2.13
CA ARG A 222 -19.89 -11.63 -2.80
C ARG A 222 -19.22 -11.69 -4.18
N THR A 223 -19.37 -10.63 -4.97
CA THR A 223 -18.72 -10.54 -6.29
C THR A 223 -17.20 -10.63 -6.16
N PHE A 224 -16.63 -9.95 -5.17
CA PHE A 224 -15.20 -10.03 -4.90
C PHE A 224 -14.77 -11.44 -4.48
N ILE A 225 -15.49 -12.13 -3.60
CA ILE A 225 -15.17 -13.50 -3.19
C ILE A 225 -15.15 -14.46 -4.38
N ILE A 226 -16.08 -14.31 -5.33
CA ILE A 226 -16.12 -15.12 -6.56
C ILE A 226 -14.82 -14.95 -7.36
N PHE A 227 -14.45 -13.71 -7.68
CA PHE A 227 -13.22 -13.43 -8.42
C PHE A 227 -11.96 -13.80 -7.64
N PHE A 228 -11.96 -13.57 -6.32
CA PHE A 228 -10.86 -13.92 -5.44
C PHE A 228 -10.62 -15.43 -5.40
N THR A 229 -11.68 -16.23 -5.31
CA THR A 229 -11.61 -17.70 -5.33
C THR A 229 -11.11 -18.20 -6.68
N LEU A 230 -11.59 -17.66 -7.79
CA LEU A 230 -11.10 -18.00 -9.12
C LEU A 230 -9.60 -17.68 -9.26
N GLY A 231 -9.18 -16.49 -8.84
CA GLY A 231 -7.78 -16.06 -8.89
C GLY A 231 -6.88 -16.89 -7.97
N SER A 232 -7.35 -17.26 -6.78
CA SER A 232 -6.58 -18.06 -5.83
C SER A 232 -6.37 -19.50 -6.33
N LEU A 233 -7.40 -20.10 -6.94
CA LEU A 233 -7.32 -21.42 -7.58
C LEU A 233 -6.33 -21.43 -8.74
N VAL A 234 -6.43 -20.45 -9.65
CA VAL A 234 -5.49 -20.31 -10.78
C VAL A 234 -4.05 -20.23 -10.25
N ARG A 235 -3.80 -19.40 -9.24
CA ARG A 235 -2.46 -19.28 -8.63
C ARG A 235 -1.97 -20.60 -8.03
N ASN A 236 -2.82 -21.32 -7.32
CA ASN A 236 -2.46 -22.61 -6.73
C ASN A 236 -2.08 -23.61 -7.82
N ILE A 237 -2.85 -23.67 -8.92
CA ILE A 237 -2.56 -24.53 -10.07
C ILE A 237 -1.20 -24.17 -10.69
N PHE A 238 -0.97 -22.89 -11.01
CA PHE A 238 0.31 -22.44 -11.58
C PHE A 238 1.51 -22.54 -10.63
N SER A 239 1.30 -22.70 -9.33
CA SER A 239 2.38 -22.95 -8.37
C SER A 239 2.75 -24.42 -8.25
N ILE A 240 1.91 -25.34 -8.74
CA ILE A 240 2.11 -26.79 -8.70
C ILE A 240 2.79 -27.29 -9.99
N PHE A 241 2.63 -26.58 -11.11
CA PHE A 241 3.30 -26.82 -12.38
C PHE A 241 4.57 -25.97 -12.52
#